data_AF-A0A9W6SMA9-F1
#
_entry.id   AF-A0A9W6SMA9-F1
#
_cell.length_a   1.000
_cell.length_b   1.000
_cell.length_c   1.000
_cell.angle_alpha   90.00
_cell.angle_beta   90.00
_cell.angle_gamma   90.00
#
_symmetry.space_group_name_H-M   'P 1'
#
loop_
_entity.id
_entity.type
_entity.pdbx_description
1 polymer ?
#
loop_
_entity_poly.entity_id
_entity_poly.type
_entity_poly.pdbx_seq_one_letter_code
_entity_poly.pdbx_strand_id
1 'polypeptide(L)'
;MTEQMIALVTGANKGIGYEIAAGLGALGWRVGVGARDRQRRDTAVEKLRAAGADAFGVPLDVTDDASAAAAAALIAERAGGLDVLVNNAAITGAMPQTPSTLDPATVRTVVETNVIGVVRVTNAMLPMLRASASPRIVNMSSSVGSLALQTTPGVDMGPVPAAYLASKTFLNALTIQYVRELRDTGILINSGCPGFTATDLNGFQGVRTAQQGAAIAIRLATLPDDGPTGGFFDDEGTVSW
;
A
#
# COMPACT_ATOMS: atom_id res chain seq x y z
N MET A 1 -5.35 21.99 19.88
CA MET A 1 -5.73 21.72 18.47
C MET A 1 -5.11 20.39 18.14
N THR A 2 -5.90 19.38 17.81
CA THR A 2 -5.36 18.10 17.32
C THR A 2 -4.61 18.39 16.03
N GLU A 3 -3.33 18.02 15.98
CA GLU A 3 -2.49 18.21 14.80
C GLU A 3 -3.09 17.44 13.62
N GLN A 4 -3.10 18.04 12.43
CA GLN A 4 -3.70 17.43 11.25
C GLN A 4 -2.82 16.27 10.78
N MET A 5 -3.40 15.06 10.70
CA MET A 5 -2.65 13.87 10.25
C MET A 5 -2.19 14.00 8.79
N ILE A 6 -0.98 13.56 8.52
CA ILE A 6 -0.35 13.58 7.20
C ILE A 6 -0.14 12.14 6.71
N ALA A 7 -0.70 11.83 5.55
CA ALA A 7 -0.59 10.51 4.94
C ALA A 7 0.07 10.54 3.56
N LEU A 8 0.86 9.52 3.23
CA LEU A 8 1.35 9.24 1.89
C LEU A 8 0.72 7.94 1.39
N VAL A 9 0.08 7.99 0.22
CA VAL A 9 -0.42 6.79 -0.46
C VAL A 9 0.36 6.58 -1.75
N THR A 10 1.04 5.44 -1.89
CA THR A 10 1.79 5.11 -3.12
C THR A 10 0.87 4.53 -4.19
N GLY A 11 1.12 4.85 -5.47
CA GLY A 11 0.24 4.41 -6.57
C GLY A 11 -1.17 5.01 -6.50
N ALA A 12 -1.31 6.22 -5.97
CA ALA A 12 -2.60 6.85 -5.64
C ALA A 12 -3.25 7.63 -6.80
N ASN A 13 -2.71 7.53 -8.01
CA ASN A 13 -3.28 8.23 -9.16
C ASN A 13 -4.52 7.54 -9.76
N LYS A 14 -4.89 6.34 -9.31
CA LYS A 14 -6.07 5.58 -9.77
C LYS A 14 -6.40 4.41 -8.84
N GLY A 15 -7.51 3.72 -9.13
CA GLY A 15 -7.89 2.44 -8.50
C GLY A 15 -8.01 2.56 -6.98
N ILE A 16 -7.62 1.48 -6.28
CA ILE A 16 -7.68 1.43 -4.81
C ILE A 16 -6.87 2.57 -4.17
N GLY A 17 -5.66 2.86 -4.66
CA GLY A 17 -4.82 3.93 -4.10
C GLY A 17 -5.49 5.31 -4.14
N TYR A 18 -6.20 5.62 -5.22
CA TYR A 18 -6.97 6.88 -5.31
C TYR A 18 -8.09 6.92 -4.26
N GLU A 19 -8.84 5.84 -4.11
CA GLU A 19 -9.95 5.76 -3.15
C GLU A 19 -9.47 5.75 -1.69
N ILE A 20 -8.28 5.21 -1.42
CA ILE A 20 -7.61 5.35 -0.11
C ILE A 20 -7.30 6.82 0.14
N ALA A 21 -6.69 7.51 -0.82
CA ALA A 21 -6.36 8.93 -0.68
C ALA A 21 -7.64 9.79 -0.50
N ALA A 22 -8.71 9.47 -1.22
CA ALA A 22 -10.01 10.12 -1.08
C ALA A 22 -10.63 9.90 0.31
N GLY A 23 -10.62 8.65 0.79
CA GLY A 23 -11.16 8.31 2.10
C GLY A 23 -10.39 8.97 3.25
N LEU A 24 -9.06 8.97 3.20
CA LEU A 24 -8.24 9.69 4.19
C LEU A 24 -8.44 11.20 4.12
N GLY A 25 -8.54 11.77 2.92
CA GLY A 25 -8.84 13.19 2.73
C GLY A 25 -10.20 13.60 3.28
N ALA A 26 -11.22 12.72 3.17
CA ALA A 26 -12.55 12.94 3.75
C ALA A 26 -12.55 12.94 5.29
N LEU A 27 -11.52 12.37 5.93
CA LEU A 27 -11.29 12.48 7.38
C LEU A 27 -10.58 13.79 7.78
N GLY A 28 -10.33 14.70 6.82
CA GLY A 28 -9.64 15.96 7.04
C GLY A 28 -8.11 15.85 7.06
N TRP A 29 -7.55 14.71 6.66
CA TRP A 29 -6.10 14.51 6.64
C TRP A 29 -5.47 15.20 5.44
N ARG A 30 -4.19 15.57 5.58
CA ARG A 30 -3.37 16.06 4.47
C ARG A 30 -2.76 14.87 3.73
N VAL A 31 -3.07 14.71 2.45
CA VAL A 31 -2.76 13.48 1.69
C VAL A 31 -1.78 13.74 0.54
N GLY A 32 -0.61 13.10 0.62
CA GLY A 32 0.35 12.97 -0.46
C GLY A 32 -0.09 11.90 -1.46
N VAL A 33 -0.35 12.32 -2.70
CA VAL A 33 -0.66 11.43 -3.83
C VAL A 33 0.65 11.00 -4.49
N GLY A 34 1.16 9.83 -4.09
CA GLY A 34 2.37 9.23 -4.63
C GLY A 34 2.13 8.57 -5.98
N ALA A 35 2.75 9.10 -7.04
CA ALA A 35 2.73 8.47 -8.35
C ALA A 35 3.87 8.97 -9.25
N ARG A 36 4.37 8.09 -10.13
CA ARG A 36 5.45 8.40 -11.08
C ARG A 36 5.01 9.23 -12.28
N ASP A 37 3.77 9.02 -12.74
CA ASP A 37 3.22 9.73 -13.90
C ASP A 37 2.70 11.10 -13.46
N ARG A 38 3.36 12.16 -13.94
CA ARG A 38 3.03 13.55 -13.58
C ARG A 38 1.58 13.89 -13.88
N GLN A 39 1.11 13.62 -15.09
CA GLN A 39 -0.21 14.06 -15.53
C GLN A 39 -1.31 13.35 -14.73
N ARG A 40 -1.22 12.02 -14.59
CA ARG A 40 -2.20 11.24 -13.82
C ARG A 40 -2.21 11.63 -12.35
N ARG A 41 -1.03 11.92 -11.78
CA ARG A 41 -0.92 12.40 -10.40
C ARG A 41 -1.60 13.76 -10.23
N ASP A 42 -1.30 14.71 -11.10
CA ASP A 42 -1.83 16.07 -11.00
C ASP A 42 -3.36 16.06 -11.16
N THR A 43 -3.90 15.29 -12.10
CA THR A 43 -5.36 15.06 -12.24
C THR A 43 -5.99 14.44 -10.99
N ALA A 44 -5.35 13.45 -10.37
CA ALA A 44 -5.84 12.84 -9.14
C ALA A 44 -5.88 13.85 -7.98
N VAL A 45 -4.84 14.67 -7.83
CA VAL A 45 -4.77 15.73 -6.83
C VAL A 45 -5.86 16.78 -7.04
N GLU A 46 -6.06 17.24 -8.28
CA GLU A 46 -7.13 18.20 -8.62
C GLU A 46 -8.51 17.64 -8.27
N LYS A 47 -8.77 16.37 -8.61
CA LYS A 47 -10.04 15.71 -8.29
C LYS A 47 -10.27 15.59 -6.77
N LEU A 48 -9.23 15.27 -6.00
CA LEU A 48 -9.31 15.22 -4.53
C LEU A 48 -9.58 16.60 -3.93
N ARG A 49 -8.89 17.64 -4.41
CA ARG A 49 -9.09 19.03 -3.96
C ARG A 49 -10.49 19.54 -4.30
N ALA A 50 -11.00 19.21 -5.48
CA ALA A 50 -12.38 19.53 -5.87
C ALA A 50 -13.43 18.87 -4.97
N ALA A 51 -13.08 17.73 -4.35
CA ALA A 51 -13.89 17.05 -3.34
C ALA A 51 -13.65 17.58 -1.90
N GLY A 52 -12.84 18.63 -1.74
CA GLY A 52 -12.58 19.28 -0.44
C GLY A 52 -11.41 18.70 0.37
N ALA A 53 -10.66 17.74 -0.17
CA ALA A 53 -9.50 17.18 0.52
C ALA A 53 -8.25 18.07 0.41
N ASP A 54 -7.44 18.14 1.48
CA ASP A 54 -6.10 18.73 1.43
C ASP A 54 -5.12 17.73 0.82
N ALA A 55 -5.00 17.73 -0.51
CA ALA A 55 -4.13 16.83 -1.24
C ALA A 55 -2.94 17.55 -1.90
N PHE A 56 -1.80 16.87 -2.03
CA PHE A 56 -0.65 17.35 -2.81
C PHE A 56 0.03 16.21 -3.57
N GLY A 57 0.63 16.54 -4.71
CA GLY A 57 1.33 15.55 -5.54
C GLY A 57 2.71 15.23 -5.00
N VAL A 58 3.04 13.95 -4.92
CA VAL A 58 4.38 13.42 -4.60
C VAL A 58 4.89 12.63 -5.82
N PRO A 59 5.87 13.15 -6.59
CA PRO A 59 6.56 12.37 -7.62
C PRO A 59 7.24 11.17 -6.97
N LEU A 60 6.75 9.97 -7.28
CA LEU A 60 7.26 8.75 -6.65
C LEU A 60 7.19 7.58 -7.63
N ASP A 61 8.34 7.18 -8.15
CA ASP A 61 8.55 5.84 -8.67
C ASP A 61 9.13 4.97 -7.55
N VAL A 62 8.38 3.95 -7.15
CA VAL A 62 8.78 3.05 -6.06
C VAL A 62 9.96 2.16 -6.47
N THR A 63 10.31 2.09 -7.77
CA THR A 63 11.46 1.30 -8.24
C THR A 63 12.76 2.09 -8.31
N ASP A 64 12.78 3.35 -7.85
CA ASP A 64 13.95 4.25 -7.95
C ASP A 64 14.31 4.85 -6.58
N ASP A 65 15.55 4.57 -6.12
CA ASP A 65 16.09 5.04 -4.85
C ASP A 65 16.11 6.57 -4.76
N ALA A 66 16.51 7.25 -5.82
CA ALA A 66 16.56 8.71 -5.86
C ALA A 66 15.15 9.31 -5.82
N SER A 67 14.19 8.66 -6.49
CA SER A 67 12.79 9.08 -6.43
C SER A 67 12.22 8.95 -5.01
N ALA A 68 12.50 7.86 -4.29
CA ALA A 68 12.02 7.68 -2.92
C ALA A 68 12.63 8.69 -1.94
N ALA A 69 13.94 8.96 -2.06
CA ALA A 69 14.62 9.96 -1.26
C ALA A 69 14.09 11.39 -1.54
N ALA A 70 13.89 11.73 -2.81
CA ALA A 70 13.31 13.03 -3.20
C ALA A 70 11.86 13.18 -2.71
N ALA A 71 11.06 12.11 -2.74
CA ALA A 71 9.71 12.11 -2.20
C ALA A 71 9.70 12.38 -0.69
N ALA A 72 10.60 11.75 0.08
CA ALA A 72 10.72 11.98 1.52
C ALA A 72 11.08 13.45 1.84
N ALA A 73 12.05 14.01 1.11
CA ALA A 73 12.45 15.41 1.26
C ALA A 73 11.29 16.38 0.95
N LEU A 74 10.55 16.12 -0.14
CA LEU A 74 9.40 16.93 -0.53
C LEU A 74 8.27 16.88 0.51
N ILE A 75 8.01 15.73 1.13
CA ILE A 75 6.99 15.61 2.18
C ILE A 75 7.42 16.38 3.42
N ALA A 76 8.68 16.24 3.84
CA ALA A 76 9.22 17.00 4.96
C ALA A 76 9.10 18.51 4.73
N GLU A 77 9.40 18.99 3.51
CA GLU A 77 9.27 20.40 3.14
C GLU A 77 7.80 20.87 3.11
N ARG A 78 6.90 20.10 2.49
CA ARG A 78 5.52 20.55 2.20
C ARG A 78 4.50 20.27 3.29
N ALA A 79 4.79 19.33 4.18
CA ALA A 79 3.87 18.88 5.21
C ALA A 79 4.52 18.89 6.60
N GLY A 80 5.84 19.01 6.71
CA GLY A 80 6.54 19.05 8.01
C GLY A 80 6.80 17.69 8.65
N GLY A 81 6.18 16.62 8.14
CA GLY A 81 6.31 15.27 8.67
C GLY A 81 5.44 14.26 7.93
N LEU A 82 5.36 13.04 8.46
CA LEU A 82 4.51 11.97 7.97
C LEU A 82 4.06 11.08 9.13
N ASP A 83 2.75 10.87 9.24
CA ASP A 83 2.15 10.00 10.26
C ASP A 83 1.75 8.65 9.68
N VAL A 84 1.25 8.63 8.44
CA VAL A 84 0.75 7.39 7.83
C VAL A 84 1.38 7.12 6.47
N LEU A 85 1.95 5.94 6.30
CA LEU A 85 2.39 5.42 5.01
C LEU A 85 1.47 4.29 4.55
N VAL A 86 0.86 4.43 3.38
CA VAL A 86 0.14 3.34 2.71
C VAL A 86 0.89 2.90 1.47
N ASN A 87 1.56 1.76 1.57
CA ASN A 87 2.25 1.09 0.47
C ASN A 87 1.23 0.33 -0.39
N ASN A 88 0.63 1.02 -1.36
CA ASN A 88 -0.38 0.48 -2.27
C ASN A 88 0.14 0.14 -3.68
N ALA A 89 1.19 0.82 -4.17
CA ALA A 89 1.72 0.59 -5.51
C ALA A 89 2.08 -0.89 -5.75
N ALA A 90 1.53 -1.48 -6.83
CA ALA A 90 1.77 -2.86 -7.19
C ALA A 90 1.51 -3.13 -8.68
N ILE A 91 2.07 -4.23 -9.18
CA ILE A 91 1.83 -4.79 -10.52
C ILE A 91 1.62 -6.30 -10.45
N THR A 92 0.97 -6.87 -11.47
CA THR A 92 0.81 -8.33 -11.63
C THR A 92 1.90 -8.96 -12.48
N GLY A 93 2.58 -8.20 -13.33
CA GLY A 93 3.59 -8.69 -14.27
C GLY A 93 3.01 -9.10 -15.63
N ALA A 94 3.87 -9.40 -16.60
CA ALA A 94 3.45 -9.88 -17.91
C ALA A 94 2.82 -11.28 -17.83
N MET A 95 1.90 -11.60 -18.74
CA MET A 95 1.30 -12.92 -18.89
C MET A 95 1.90 -13.64 -20.13
N PRO A 96 1.93 -14.98 -20.17
CA PRO A 96 1.40 -15.94 -19.18
C PRO A 96 2.32 -16.13 -17.96
N GLN A 97 1.75 -16.59 -16.84
CA GLN A 97 2.48 -16.85 -15.58
C GLN A 97 2.23 -18.26 -15.02
N THR A 98 2.06 -19.25 -15.89
CA THR A 98 2.05 -20.65 -15.49
C THR A 98 3.41 -21.03 -14.90
N PRO A 99 3.52 -21.66 -13.72
CA PRO A 99 4.80 -21.91 -13.07
C PRO A 99 5.84 -22.62 -13.93
N SER A 100 5.43 -23.60 -14.75
CA SER A 100 6.34 -24.37 -15.61
C SER A 100 6.88 -23.61 -16.82
N THR A 101 6.31 -22.45 -17.16
CA THR A 101 6.70 -21.62 -18.30
C THR A 101 6.95 -20.16 -17.90
N LEU A 102 7.05 -19.88 -16.60
CA LEU A 102 7.19 -18.54 -16.07
C LEU A 102 8.56 -17.97 -16.42
N ASP A 103 8.57 -16.79 -17.06
CA ASP A 103 9.80 -16.05 -17.32
C ASP A 103 10.37 -15.46 -16.01
N PRO A 104 11.62 -15.81 -15.62
CA PRO A 104 12.27 -15.21 -14.46
C PRO A 104 12.36 -13.68 -14.50
N ALA A 105 12.38 -13.05 -15.69
CA ALA A 105 12.37 -11.60 -15.80
C ALA A 105 11.05 -11.00 -15.28
N THR A 106 9.92 -11.67 -15.51
CA THR A 106 8.61 -11.28 -14.94
C THR A 106 8.66 -11.33 -13.42
N VAL A 107 9.27 -12.36 -12.83
CA VAL A 107 9.43 -12.47 -11.38
C VAL A 107 10.25 -11.29 -10.84
N ARG A 108 11.39 -10.97 -11.47
CA ARG A 108 12.24 -9.84 -11.06
C ARG A 108 11.48 -8.53 -11.10
N THR A 109 10.75 -8.24 -12.18
CA THR A 109 9.97 -7.00 -12.32
C THR A 109 8.88 -6.86 -11.25
N VAL A 110 8.15 -7.94 -10.98
CA VAL A 110 7.10 -7.95 -9.95
C VAL A 110 7.69 -7.79 -8.55
N VAL A 111 8.77 -8.49 -8.24
CA VAL A 111 9.48 -8.36 -6.94
C VAL A 111 10.06 -6.95 -6.76
N GLU A 112 10.64 -6.37 -7.80
CA GLU A 112 11.20 -5.00 -7.75
C GLU A 112 10.12 -3.99 -7.32
N THR A 113 8.93 -4.09 -7.89
CA THR A 113 7.84 -3.14 -7.57
C THR A 113 7.15 -3.48 -6.25
N ASN A 114 6.69 -4.73 -6.10
CA ASN A 114 5.76 -5.12 -5.03
C ASN A 114 6.46 -5.37 -3.69
N VAL A 115 7.78 -5.56 -3.70
CA VAL A 115 8.56 -5.95 -2.53
C VAL A 115 9.68 -4.97 -2.27
N ILE A 116 10.64 -4.85 -3.20
CA ILE A 116 11.80 -3.97 -3.03
C ILE A 116 11.34 -2.50 -2.97
N GLY A 117 10.37 -2.11 -3.80
CA GLY A 117 9.77 -0.79 -3.73
C GLY A 117 9.11 -0.46 -2.40
N VAL A 118 8.48 -1.45 -1.74
CA VAL A 118 7.93 -1.26 -0.38
C VAL A 118 9.04 -1.03 0.63
N VAL A 119 10.12 -1.82 0.58
CA VAL A 119 11.30 -1.64 1.45
C VAL A 119 11.91 -0.25 1.26
N ARG A 120 12.15 0.12 0.00
CA ARG A 120 12.75 1.39 -0.39
C ARG A 120 11.95 2.59 0.11
N VAL A 121 10.64 2.61 -0.15
CA VAL A 121 9.76 3.70 0.30
C VAL A 121 9.65 3.72 1.82
N THR A 122 9.43 2.56 2.45
CA THR A 122 9.32 2.47 3.91
C THR A 122 10.57 3.03 4.57
N ASN A 123 11.76 2.61 4.13
CA ASN A 123 13.02 3.09 4.69
C ASN A 123 13.23 4.59 4.50
N ALA A 124 12.86 5.15 3.34
CA ALA A 124 12.96 6.59 3.09
C ALA A 124 12.01 7.41 3.99
N MET A 125 10.85 6.86 4.36
CA MET A 125 9.85 7.55 5.18
C MET A 125 10.00 7.32 6.69
N LEU A 126 10.72 6.26 7.10
CA LEU A 126 10.92 5.89 8.50
C LEU A 126 11.40 7.03 9.41
N PRO A 127 12.32 7.93 9.00
CA PRO A 127 12.73 9.03 9.87
C PRO A 127 11.58 9.95 10.28
N MET A 128 10.65 10.24 9.36
CA MET A 128 9.46 11.06 9.66
C MET A 128 8.44 10.27 10.50
N LEU A 129 8.20 9.01 10.16
CA LEU A 129 7.29 8.15 10.92
C LEU A 129 7.74 7.97 12.38
N ARG A 130 9.06 7.88 12.63
CA ARG A 130 9.62 7.82 14.00
C ARG A 130 9.40 9.11 14.80
N ALA A 131 9.22 10.24 14.13
CA ALA A 131 8.95 11.53 14.77
C ALA A 131 7.45 11.78 15.01
N SER A 132 6.57 11.02 14.36
CA SER A 132 5.13 11.11 14.55
C SER A 132 4.71 10.62 15.94
N ALA A 133 3.74 11.31 16.54
CA ALA A 133 3.10 10.86 17.77
C ALA A 133 2.16 9.66 17.54
N SER A 134 1.74 9.43 16.29
CA SER A 134 0.71 8.47 15.93
C SER A 134 1.05 7.76 14.60
N PRO A 135 2.17 7.00 14.50
CA PRO A 135 2.62 6.46 13.23
C PRO A 135 1.93 5.15 12.82
N ARG A 136 1.52 5.04 11.54
CA ARG A 136 0.99 3.80 10.94
C ARG A 136 1.65 3.49 9.60
N ILE A 137 1.91 2.21 9.35
CA ILE A 137 2.32 1.69 8.04
C ILE A 137 1.32 0.62 7.62
N VAL A 138 0.70 0.82 6.47
CA VAL A 138 -0.23 -0.13 5.86
C VAL A 138 0.39 -0.67 4.58
N ASN A 139 0.68 -1.97 4.55
CA ASN A 139 1.16 -2.66 3.36
C ASN A 139 -0.02 -3.33 2.65
N MET A 140 -0.33 -2.90 1.44
CA MET A 140 -1.39 -3.54 0.66
C MET A 140 -0.90 -4.89 0.12
N SER A 141 -1.33 -5.95 0.78
CA SER A 141 -1.06 -7.33 0.39
C SER A 141 -2.25 -7.91 -0.36
N SER A 142 -2.36 -9.23 -0.41
CA SER A 142 -3.50 -9.96 -0.97
C SER A 142 -3.60 -11.32 -0.30
N SER A 143 -4.82 -11.80 -0.06
CA SER A 143 -5.04 -13.12 0.57
C SER A 143 -4.42 -14.26 -0.24
N VAL A 144 -4.18 -14.06 -1.54
CA VAL A 144 -3.42 -15.01 -2.37
C VAL A 144 -1.98 -15.20 -1.89
N GLY A 145 -1.41 -14.24 -1.17
CA GLY A 145 -0.09 -14.33 -0.56
C GLY A 145 -0.06 -15.12 0.75
N SER A 146 -1.20 -15.61 1.25
CA SER A 146 -1.25 -16.50 2.41
C SER A 146 -0.96 -17.94 2.01
N LEU A 147 0.14 -18.50 2.51
CA LEU A 147 0.44 -19.92 2.29
C LEU A 147 -0.56 -20.83 3.00
N ALA A 148 -1.11 -20.38 4.14
CA ALA A 148 -2.15 -21.11 4.84
C ALA A 148 -3.42 -21.23 3.98
N LEU A 149 -3.92 -20.12 3.44
CA LEU A 149 -5.11 -20.16 2.56
C LEU A 149 -4.86 -20.97 1.30
N GLN A 150 -3.69 -20.83 0.68
CA GLN A 150 -3.31 -21.58 -0.53
C GLN A 150 -3.25 -23.10 -0.33
N THR A 151 -3.12 -23.57 0.91
CA THR A 151 -3.01 -25.00 1.24
C THR A 151 -4.20 -25.54 2.02
N THR A 152 -5.19 -24.71 2.33
CA THR A 152 -6.38 -25.11 3.10
C THR A 152 -7.39 -25.82 2.17
N PRO A 153 -7.78 -27.07 2.45
CA PRO A 153 -8.77 -27.78 1.65
C PRO A 153 -10.11 -27.04 1.58
N GLY A 154 -10.67 -26.91 0.38
CA GLY A 154 -11.97 -26.25 0.16
C GLY A 154 -11.92 -24.73 -0.01
N VAL A 155 -10.75 -24.10 0.15
CA VAL A 155 -10.55 -22.68 -0.17
C VAL A 155 -10.15 -22.55 -1.65
N ASP A 156 -11.01 -21.92 -2.45
CA ASP A 156 -10.70 -21.60 -3.86
C ASP A 156 -10.12 -20.19 -3.97
N MET A 157 -8.85 -20.10 -4.36
CA MET A 157 -8.14 -18.84 -4.58
C MET A 157 -8.10 -18.44 -6.07
N GLY A 158 -8.69 -19.25 -6.95
CA GLY A 158 -8.70 -19.06 -8.39
C GLY A 158 -7.32 -19.18 -9.05
N PRO A 159 -7.23 -18.95 -10.38
CA PRO A 159 -5.94 -18.86 -11.06
C PRO A 159 -5.21 -17.58 -10.65
N VAL A 160 -4.14 -17.71 -9.88
CA VAL A 160 -3.32 -16.58 -9.46
C VAL A 160 -2.01 -16.54 -10.26
N PRO A 161 -1.62 -15.38 -10.83
CA PRO A 161 -0.32 -15.26 -11.50
C PRO A 161 0.82 -15.59 -10.53
N ALA A 162 1.69 -16.52 -10.92
CA ALA A 162 2.70 -17.10 -10.03
C ALA A 162 3.68 -16.06 -9.46
N ALA A 163 4.11 -15.06 -10.25
CA ALA A 163 5.01 -14.02 -9.75
C ALA A 163 4.29 -13.08 -8.78
N TYR A 164 3.03 -12.74 -9.03
CA TYR A 164 2.24 -11.88 -8.16
C TYR A 164 2.02 -12.52 -6.79
N LEU A 165 1.57 -13.78 -6.75
CA LEU A 165 1.39 -14.56 -5.53
C LEU A 165 2.67 -14.58 -4.69
N ALA A 166 3.78 -14.98 -5.32
CA ALA A 166 5.07 -15.07 -4.66
C ALA A 166 5.51 -13.71 -4.09
N SER A 167 5.28 -12.62 -4.82
CA SER A 167 5.61 -11.27 -4.35
C SER A 167 4.80 -10.85 -3.13
N LYS A 168 3.52 -11.22 -3.03
CA LYS A 168 2.67 -10.90 -1.87
C LYS A 168 3.02 -11.76 -0.65
N THR A 169 3.40 -13.01 -0.87
CA THR A 169 3.98 -13.87 0.17
C THR A 169 5.28 -13.28 0.72
N PHE A 170 6.17 -12.81 -0.17
CA PHE A 170 7.43 -12.19 0.24
C PHE A 170 7.19 -10.86 0.98
N LEU A 171 6.28 -10.02 0.49
CA LEU A 171 5.87 -8.81 1.20
C LEU A 171 5.36 -9.12 2.62
N ASN A 172 4.53 -10.14 2.78
CA ASN A 172 4.04 -10.58 4.09
C ASN A 172 5.20 -10.96 5.03
N ALA A 173 6.18 -11.73 4.54
CA ALA A 173 7.36 -12.09 5.32
C ALA A 173 8.18 -10.86 5.75
N LEU A 174 8.35 -9.86 4.89
CA LEU A 174 9.05 -8.62 5.22
C LEU A 174 8.27 -7.73 6.19
N THR A 175 6.94 -7.65 6.06
CA THR A 175 6.09 -6.96 7.05
C THR A 175 6.33 -7.52 8.45
N ILE A 176 6.40 -8.84 8.60
CA ILE A 176 6.72 -9.49 9.89
C ILE A 176 8.10 -9.07 10.41
N GLN A 177 9.12 -8.93 9.54
CA GLN A 177 10.44 -8.48 9.98
C GLN A 177 10.44 -7.03 10.44
N TYR A 178 9.78 -6.12 9.72
CA TYR A 178 9.64 -4.73 10.16
C TYR A 178 8.92 -4.62 11.50
N VAL A 179 7.86 -5.40 11.72
CA VAL A 179 7.14 -5.45 12.99
C VAL A 179 8.07 -5.90 14.13
N ARG A 180 8.90 -6.93 13.89
CA ARG A 180 9.84 -7.42 14.90
C ARG A 180 10.92 -6.41 15.23
N GLU A 181 11.49 -5.76 14.21
CA GLU A 181 12.53 -4.74 14.38
C GLU A 181 11.99 -3.50 15.12
N LEU A 182 10.79 -3.06 14.76
CA LEU A 182 10.19 -1.81 15.23
C LEU A 182 9.25 -2.00 16.42
N ARG A 183 9.21 -3.19 17.03
CA ARG A 183 8.29 -3.54 18.14
C ARG A 183 8.40 -2.62 19.36
N ASP A 184 9.58 -2.06 19.59
CA ASP A 184 9.88 -1.19 20.74
C ASP A 184 9.63 0.29 20.38
N THR A 185 9.00 0.55 19.23
CA THR A 185 8.53 1.86 18.78
C THR A 185 6.99 1.93 18.84
N GLY A 186 6.42 3.13 18.71
CA GLY A 186 4.97 3.32 18.58
C GLY A 186 4.39 3.07 17.19
N ILE A 187 5.17 2.54 16.23
CA ILE A 187 4.75 2.39 14.83
C ILE A 187 3.89 1.14 14.68
N LEU A 188 2.60 1.32 14.36
CA LEU A 188 1.71 0.22 14.01
C LEU A 188 1.88 -0.17 12.55
N ILE A 189 2.33 -1.40 12.30
CA ILE A 189 2.54 -1.94 10.95
C ILE A 189 1.60 -3.12 10.72
N ASN A 190 0.79 -3.08 9.65
CA ASN A 190 -0.14 -4.16 9.29
C ASN A 190 -0.24 -4.35 7.78
N SER A 191 -0.61 -5.57 7.38
CA SER A 191 -0.96 -5.89 5.99
C SER A 191 -2.48 -5.86 5.81
N GLY A 192 -2.96 -5.33 4.68
CA GLY A 192 -4.38 -5.34 4.31
C GLY A 192 -4.61 -6.03 2.97
N CYS A 193 -5.65 -6.87 2.86
CA CYS A 193 -6.15 -7.39 1.59
C CYS A 193 -7.42 -6.64 1.15
N PRO A 194 -7.42 -6.02 -0.05
CA PRO A 194 -8.58 -5.25 -0.54
C PRO A 194 -9.73 -6.12 -1.07
N GLY A 195 -9.58 -7.44 -1.03
CA GLY A 195 -10.43 -8.39 -1.74
C GLY A 195 -10.26 -8.32 -3.27
N PHE A 196 -11.12 -9.03 -4.00
CA PHE A 196 -11.06 -9.07 -5.47
C PHE A 196 -11.73 -7.82 -6.09
N THR A 197 -10.95 -6.75 -6.19
CA THR A 197 -11.41 -5.41 -6.62
C THR A 197 -11.23 -5.15 -8.11
N ALA A 198 -12.25 -4.62 -8.78
CA ALA A 198 -12.18 -4.25 -10.19
C ALA A 198 -11.28 -3.01 -10.39
N THR A 199 -10.09 -3.22 -10.93
CA THR A 199 -9.13 -2.14 -11.23
C THR A 199 -8.36 -2.47 -12.51
N ASP A 200 -7.62 -1.50 -13.06
CA ASP A 200 -6.71 -1.74 -14.18
C ASP A 200 -5.74 -2.92 -13.96
N LEU A 201 -5.37 -3.20 -12.69
CA LEU A 201 -4.42 -4.25 -12.34
C LEU A 201 -4.89 -5.65 -12.71
N ASN A 202 -6.21 -5.88 -12.73
CA ASN A 202 -6.83 -7.13 -13.13
C ASN A 202 -7.80 -6.96 -14.32
N GLY A 203 -7.64 -5.89 -15.11
CA GLY A 203 -8.51 -5.62 -16.25
C GLY A 203 -9.99 -5.48 -15.87
N PHE A 204 -10.28 -4.96 -14.67
CA PHE A 204 -11.63 -4.77 -14.13
C PHE A 204 -12.45 -6.04 -13.92
N GLN A 205 -11.79 -7.19 -13.71
CA GLN A 205 -12.47 -8.48 -13.50
C GLN A 205 -12.98 -8.70 -12.06
N GLY A 206 -12.68 -7.79 -11.14
CA GLY A 206 -13.08 -7.91 -9.73
C GLY A 206 -14.58 -7.75 -9.48
N VAL A 207 -15.04 -8.26 -8.34
CA VAL A 207 -16.45 -8.17 -7.90
C VAL A 207 -16.71 -6.97 -6.97
N ARG A 208 -15.65 -6.31 -6.50
CA ARG A 208 -15.70 -5.14 -5.60
C ARG A 208 -15.35 -3.85 -6.34
N THR A 209 -15.90 -2.73 -5.89
CA THR A 209 -15.48 -1.40 -6.34
C THR A 209 -14.14 -1.00 -5.71
N ALA A 210 -13.41 -0.07 -6.35
CA ALA A 210 -12.18 0.49 -5.78
C ALA A 210 -12.39 1.08 -4.38
N GLN A 211 -13.55 1.71 -4.15
CA GLN A 211 -13.92 2.28 -2.85
C GLN A 211 -14.09 1.20 -1.79
N GLN A 212 -14.74 0.08 -2.11
CA GLN A 212 -14.82 -1.07 -1.20
C GLN A 212 -13.43 -1.68 -0.93
N GLY A 213 -12.54 -1.72 -1.94
CA GLY A 213 -11.17 -2.19 -1.77
C GLY A 213 -10.30 -1.26 -0.89
N ALA A 214 -10.61 0.03 -0.83
CA ALA A 214 -9.89 1.00 -0.01
C ALA A 214 -10.23 0.93 1.48
N ALA A 215 -11.41 0.40 1.83
CA ALA A 215 -11.93 0.39 3.20
C ALA A 215 -10.96 -0.24 4.21
N ILE A 216 -10.32 -1.36 3.86
CA ILE A 216 -9.36 -2.03 4.73
C ILE A 216 -8.14 -1.17 5.03
N ALA A 217 -7.62 -0.45 4.02
CA ALA A 217 -6.43 0.37 4.19
C ALA A 217 -6.74 1.59 5.05
N ILE A 218 -7.91 2.20 4.85
CA ILE A 218 -8.39 3.31 5.66
C ILE A 218 -8.56 2.86 7.12
N ARG A 219 -9.19 1.69 7.36
CA ARG A 219 -9.33 1.12 8.70
C ARG A 219 -7.98 0.91 9.40
N LEU A 220 -7.00 0.36 8.69
CA LEU A 220 -5.66 0.12 9.26
C LEU A 220 -4.87 1.42 9.47
N ALA A 221 -5.05 2.41 8.61
CA ALA A 221 -4.45 3.74 8.76
C ALA A 221 -5.00 4.50 9.97
N THR A 222 -6.28 4.29 10.32
CA THR A 222 -6.99 5.02 11.38
C THR A 222 -7.11 4.26 12.70
N LEU A 223 -6.37 3.17 12.87
CA LEU A 223 -6.30 2.45 14.14
C LEU A 223 -5.95 3.42 15.29
N PRO A 224 -6.49 3.21 16.50
CA PRO A 224 -6.01 3.92 17.69
C PRO A 224 -4.57 3.49 18.02
N ASP A 225 -3.88 4.26 18.86
CA ASP A 225 -2.46 4.01 19.19
C ASP A 225 -2.22 2.69 19.95
N ASP A 226 -3.25 2.16 20.61
CA ASP A 226 -3.27 0.82 21.23
C ASP A 226 -3.80 -0.27 20.29
N GLY A 227 -3.95 0.05 19.00
CA GLY A 227 -4.43 -0.85 17.97
C GLY A 227 -3.49 -2.02 17.66
N PRO A 228 -3.96 -3.01 16.90
CA PRO A 228 -3.15 -4.16 16.54
C PRO A 228 -1.96 -3.76 15.67
N THR A 229 -0.84 -4.48 15.83
CA THR A 229 0.30 -4.47 14.90
C THR A 229 0.77 -5.89 14.63
N GLY A 230 1.36 -6.12 13.45
CA GLY A 230 1.81 -7.45 13.05
C GLY A 230 0.70 -8.37 12.57
N GLY A 231 -0.45 -7.82 12.22
CA GLY A 231 -1.56 -8.57 11.65
C GLY A 231 -1.66 -8.45 10.13
N PHE A 232 -2.33 -9.45 9.56
CA PHE A 232 -2.83 -9.42 8.18
C PHE A 232 -4.35 -9.45 8.23
N PHE A 233 -5.00 -8.53 7.52
CA PHE A 233 -6.44 -8.32 7.65
C PHE A 233 -7.15 -8.13 6.31
N ASP A 234 -8.42 -8.49 6.28
CA ASP A 234 -9.39 -8.12 5.25
C ASP A 234 -10.66 -7.53 5.91
N ASP A 235 -11.77 -7.53 5.17
CA ASP A 235 -13.08 -7.06 5.65
C ASP A 235 -13.69 -7.98 6.72
N GLU A 236 -13.39 -9.27 6.69
CA GLU A 236 -13.97 -10.28 7.58
C GLU A 236 -13.17 -10.42 8.88
N GLY A 237 -11.90 -9.97 8.87
CA GLY A 237 -11.11 -9.86 10.08
C GLY A 237 -9.65 -10.21 9.83
N THR A 238 -9.10 -11.06 10.68
CA THR A 238 -7.72 -11.53 10.56
C THR A 238 -7.61 -12.61 9.50
N VAL A 239 -6.67 -12.43 8.59
CA VAL A 239 -6.28 -13.40 7.57
C VAL A 239 -5.05 -14.15 8.08
N SER A 240 -5.02 -15.47 7.89
CA SER A 240 -3.80 -16.24 8.17
C SER A 240 -2.67 -15.79 7.25
N TRP A 241 -1.43 -15.78 7.76
CA TRP A 241 -0.27 -15.37 6.97
C TRP A 241 0.05 -16.29 5.79
#